data_AF-A0A7V4T5T5-F1
#
_entry.id   AF-A0A7V4T5T5-F1
#
_cell.length_a   1.000
_cell.length_b   1.000
_cell.length_c   1.000
_cell.angle_alpha   90.00
_cell.angle_beta   90.00
_cell.angle_gamma   90.00
#
_symmetry.space_group_name_H-M   'P 1'
#
loop_
_entity.id
_entity.type
_entity.pdbx_description
1 polymer ?
#
loop_
_entity_poly.entity_id
_entity_poly.type
_entity_poly.pdbx_seq_one_letter_code
_entity_poly.pdbx_strand_id
1 'polypeptide(L)'
;MRTKQRILWTGLLLALCAGSAAGKASISRIDYKGWKGCWELSNSLVKLVVVPQIGGRIMEYSVGGENVLWQNRAELGVVEPSDLGKKWHNYGGYKAWNAPQQRWRAPDYDNYYDYAPAEVETIHTGHGDKEEEMVGIRVVTSPISHLGFQFERYIYLSERTSRVRIVERMRNVSDRGIEWSIWDVTQVNAPCWIAFPLHITDDYPEGWRRLLGSEYPDPRQVTAVGNVGILKYAGAIDKIGNGSPDGWMVYIKDRVAYVKQWSVRTVDAVYPDGGCNLEIFTADKAMGGYVEMEVLGPIVKLKPGETTQLVEDWFLSRLNGSAADRDDVIERLKLLQRRGLLPRSVRL
;
A
#
# COMPACT_ATOMS: atom_id res chain seq x y z
N MET A 1 27.86 -45.33 37.04
CA MET A 1 26.56 -44.82 37.53
C MET A 1 25.70 -44.44 36.33
N ARG A 2 24.54 -45.08 36.21
CA ARG A 2 23.50 -44.77 35.23
C ARG A 2 22.72 -43.53 35.69
N THR A 3 22.46 -42.59 34.79
CA THR A 3 21.11 -42.01 34.68
C THR A 3 20.86 -41.51 33.26
N LYS A 4 19.90 -42.16 32.61
CA LYS A 4 19.23 -41.73 31.37
C LYS A 4 18.11 -40.75 31.75
N GLN A 5 17.86 -39.71 30.97
CA GLN A 5 16.52 -39.10 30.80
C GLN A 5 16.57 -38.18 29.56
N ARG A 6 16.09 -38.68 28.42
CA ARG A 6 14.70 -38.61 27.90
C ARG A 6 14.44 -37.31 27.12
N ILE A 7 14.62 -37.48 25.82
CA ILE A 7 14.11 -36.65 24.73
C ILE A 7 12.57 -36.53 24.88
N LEU A 8 12.05 -35.31 24.83
CA LEU A 8 10.62 -35.05 24.63
C LEU A 8 10.46 -34.28 23.32
N TRP A 9 10.09 -35.03 22.28
CA TRP A 9 9.53 -34.50 21.04
C TRP A 9 8.11 -34.01 21.35
N THR A 10 7.87 -32.71 21.41
CA THR A 10 6.53 -32.16 21.29
C THR A 10 6.19 -32.05 19.80
N GLY A 11 5.55 -33.10 19.29
CA GLY A 11 4.97 -33.12 17.96
C GLY A 11 3.88 -32.06 17.84
N LEU A 12 4.10 -31.09 16.95
CA LEU A 12 3.06 -30.17 16.51
C LEU A 12 2.07 -30.96 15.65
N LEU A 13 0.85 -31.16 16.14
CA LEU A 13 -0.25 -31.72 15.37
C LEU A 13 -0.59 -30.77 14.22
N LEU A 14 -0.07 -31.08 13.04
CA LEU A 14 -0.56 -30.55 11.77
C LEU A 14 -2.00 -31.04 11.58
N ALA A 15 -2.96 -30.14 11.76
CA ALA A 15 -4.28 -30.31 11.19
C ALA A 15 -4.12 -30.26 9.66
N LEU A 16 -4.05 -31.45 9.05
CA LEU A 16 -4.21 -31.66 7.62
C LEU A 16 -5.65 -31.28 7.23
N CYS A 17 -5.89 -30.00 7.00
CA CYS A 17 -6.94 -29.63 6.06
C CYS A 17 -6.47 -30.10 4.69
N ALA A 18 -7.24 -30.98 4.07
CA ALA A 18 -7.01 -31.46 2.71
C ALA A 18 -6.79 -30.25 1.79
N GLY A 19 -5.52 -30.03 1.43
CA GLY A 19 -5.12 -28.98 0.54
C GLY A 19 -5.66 -29.30 -0.84
N SER A 20 -6.73 -28.62 -1.24
CA SER A 20 -6.88 -28.25 -2.66
C SER A 20 -5.51 -27.74 -3.09
N ALA A 21 -4.88 -28.36 -4.08
CA ALA A 21 -3.66 -27.83 -4.67
C ALA A 21 -3.96 -26.38 -5.07
N ALA A 22 -3.42 -25.42 -4.32
CA ALA A 22 -3.51 -24.03 -4.70
C ALA A 22 -2.87 -23.94 -6.09
N GLY A 23 -3.63 -23.46 -7.08
CA GLY A 23 -3.09 -23.27 -8.41
C GLY A 23 -1.87 -22.36 -8.31
N LYS A 24 -0.76 -22.76 -8.95
CA LYS A 24 0.45 -21.95 -9.00
C LYS A 24 0.12 -20.54 -9.48
N ALA A 25 0.81 -19.54 -8.94
CA ALA A 25 0.63 -18.19 -9.46
C ALA A 25 1.04 -18.12 -10.93
N SER A 26 0.38 -17.25 -11.69
CA SER A 26 0.58 -17.08 -13.11
C SER A 26 0.67 -15.60 -13.47
N ILE A 27 1.33 -15.33 -14.60
CA ILE A 27 1.42 -14.00 -15.20
C ILE A 27 0.83 -14.10 -16.60
N SER A 28 -0.10 -13.20 -16.93
CA SER A 28 -0.69 -13.14 -18.28
C SER A 28 -0.88 -11.70 -18.76
N ARG A 29 -0.99 -11.55 -20.08
CA ARG A 29 -1.37 -10.28 -20.71
C ARG A 29 -2.88 -10.26 -20.91
N ILE A 30 -3.53 -9.16 -20.54
CA ILE A 30 -4.97 -8.99 -20.68
C ILE A 30 -5.34 -7.59 -21.18
N ASP A 31 -6.54 -7.46 -21.71
CA ASP A 31 -7.23 -6.18 -21.78
C ASP A 31 -8.02 -5.99 -20.49
N TYR A 32 -7.93 -4.80 -19.89
CA TYR A 32 -8.55 -4.51 -18.61
C TYR A 32 -9.29 -3.18 -18.64
N LYS A 33 -10.62 -3.23 -18.59
CA LYS A 33 -11.49 -2.04 -18.46
C LYS A 33 -11.19 -0.93 -19.46
N GLY A 34 -10.89 -1.30 -20.71
CA GLY A 34 -10.57 -0.38 -21.80
C GLY A 34 -9.07 -0.21 -22.05
N TRP A 35 -8.22 -0.38 -21.02
CA TRP A 35 -6.77 -0.40 -21.20
C TRP A 35 -6.31 -1.72 -21.83
N LYS A 36 -5.30 -1.62 -22.69
CA LYS A 36 -4.74 -2.70 -23.51
C LYS A 36 -3.37 -3.12 -23.01
N GLY A 37 -3.04 -4.39 -23.20
CA GLY A 37 -1.70 -4.90 -22.89
C GLY A 37 -1.32 -4.86 -21.40
N CYS A 38 -2.33 -4.87 -20.53
CA CYS A 38 -2.18 -4.92 -19.08
C CYS A 38 -1.59 -6.26 -18.64
N TRP A 39 -1.05 -6.29 -17.43
CA TRP A 39 -0.50 -7.50 -16.82
C TRP A 39 -1.40 -7.96 -15.69
N GLU A 40 -1.82 -9.21 -15.75
CA GLU A 40 -2.48 -9.88 -14.64
C GLU A 40 -1.47 -10.79 -13.94
N LEU A 41 -1.38 -10.68 -12.61
CA LEU A 41 -0.77 -11.68 -11.75
C LEU A 41 -1.90 -12.32 -10.95
N SER A 42 -2.04 -13.64 -10.98
CA SER A 42 -3.13 -14.31 -10.26
C SER A 42 -2.73 -15.69 -9.74
N ASN A 43 -3.34 -16.09 -8.63
CA ASN A 43 -3.29 -17.45 -8.08
C ASN A 43 -4.71 -17.89 -7.69
N SER A 44 -4.87 -19.01 -7.00
CA SER A 44 -6.21 -19.49 -6.59
C SER A 44 -6.93 -18.59 -5.56
N LEU A 45 -6.26 -17.58 -5.00
CA LEU A 45 -6.77 -16.72 -3.92
C LEU A 45 -7.05 -15.30 -4.40
N VAL A 46 -6.07 -14.70 -5.10
CA VAL A 46 -6.08 -13.28 -5.44
C VAL A 46 -5.73 -13.02 -6.90
N LYS A 47 -6.17 -11.87 -7.37
CA LYS A 47 -5.83 -11.30 -8.67
C LYS A 47 -5.29 -9.89 -8.48
N LEU A 48 -4.25 -9.57 -9.23
CA LEU A 48 -3.60 -8.26 -9.31
C LEU A 48 -3.56 -7.83 -10.77
N VAL A 49 -3.89 -6.57 -11.08
CA VAL A 49 -3.77 -6.03 -12.44
C VAL A 49 -2.92 -4.77 -12.46
N VAL A 50 -1.89 -4.77 -13.30
CA VAL A 50 -0.99 -3.66 -13.55
C VAL A 50 -1.25 -3.08 -14.92
N VAL A 51 -1.36 -1.76 -15.01
CA VAL A 51 -1.72 -1.04 -16.23
C VAL A 51 -0.55 -0.16 -16.69
N PRO A 52 0.27 -0.65 -17.65
CA PRO A 52 1.44 0.09 -18.13
C PRO A 52 1.09 1.44 -18.76
N GLN A 53 -0.07 1.56 -19.41
CA GLN A 53 -0.50 2.77 -20.13
C GLN A 53 -0.74 4.00 -19.25
N ILE A 54 -0.79 3.85 -17.92
CA ILE A 54 -1.02 4.93 -16.95
C ILE A 54 -0.02 4.83 -15.79
N GLY A 55 1.27 4.99 -16.09
CA GLY A 55 2.34 4.98 -15.06
C GLY A 55 2.65 3.62 -14.45
N GLY A 56 2.14 2.53 -15.02
CA GLY A 56 2.30 1.19 -14.44
C GLY A 56 1.58 1.02 -13.10
N ARG A 57 0.44 1.72 -12.92
CA ARG A 57 -0.41 1.60 -11.73
C ARG A 57 -0.88 0.18 -11.50
N ILE A 58 -1.01 -0.18 -10.22
CA ILE A 58 -1.79 -1.37 -9.84
C ILE A 58 -3.24 -0.93 -9.70
N MET A 59 -4.10 -1.36 -10.63
CA MET A 59 -5.51 -0.96 -10.66
C MET A 59 -6.43 -1.96 -9.99
N GLU A 60 -6.01 -3.21 -9.86
CA GLU A 60 -6.79 -4.23 -9.15
C GLU A 60 -5.91 -4.98 -8.17
N TYR A 61 -6.45 -5.18 -6.97
CA TYR A 61 -6.02 -6.21 -6.03
C TYR A 61 -7.30 -6.81 -5.44
N SER A 62 -7.66 -8.01 -5.87
CA SER A 62 -8.98 -8.58 -5.58
C SER A 62 -8.92 -9.99 -5.00
N VAL A 63 -9.93 -10.33 -4.19
CA VAL A 63 -10.09 -11.65 -3.59
C VAL A 63 -11.52 -12.16 -3.81
N GLY A 64 -11.67 -13.25 -4.56
CA GLY A 64 -12.99 -13.73 -5.03
C GLY A 64 -13.81 -12.66 -5.77
N GLY A 65 -13.16 -11.87 -6.61
CA GLY A 65 -13.81 -10.85 -7.45
C GLY A 65 -14.04 -9.49 -6.78
N GLU A 66 -13.84 -9.37 -5.47
CA GLU A 66 -13.94 -8.09 -4.76
C GLU A 66 -12.60 -7.35 -4.82
N ASN A 67 -12.51 -6.28 -5.63
CA ASN A 67 -11.34 -5.40 -5.70
C ASN A 67 -11.35 -4.41 -4.52
N VAL A 68 -10.25 -4.33 -3.77
CA VAL A 68 -10.13 -3.36 -2.67
C VAL A 68 -9.70 -1.97 -3.14
N LEU A 69 -9.03 -1.89 -4.29
CA LEU A 69 -8.55 -0.64 -4.84
C LEU A 69 -9.69 0.15 -5.48
N TRP A 70 -9.77 1.44 -5.16
CA TRP A 70 -10.72 2.35 -5.79
C TRP A 70 -10.30 2.62 -7.23
N GLN A 71 -11.28 2.73 -8.11
CA GLN A 71 -11.08 3.02 -9.52
C GLN A 71 -12.05 4.10 -9.94
N ASN A 72 -11.52 5.16 -10.54
CA ASN A 72 -12.36 6.21 -11.06
C ASN A 72 -13.05 5.72 -12.33
N ARG A 73 -14.38 5.53 -12.26
CA ARG A 73 -15.17 5.04 -13.39
C ARG A 73 -15.09 5.96 -14.62
N ALA A 74 -14.90 7.26 -14.41
CA ALA A 74 -14.81 8.23 -15.49
C ALA A 74 -13.48 8.16 -16.26
N GLU A 75 -12.45 7.54 -15.68
CA GLU A 75 -11.10 7.48 -16.26
C GLU A 75 -10.76 6.07 -16.81
N LEU A 76 -11.70 5.12 -16.76
CA LEU A 76 -11.47 3.76 -17.25
C LEU A 76 -11.18 3.75 -18.76
N GLY A 77 -10.04 3.18 -19.14
CA GLY A 77 -9.58 3.11 -20.53
C GLY A 77 -9.03 4.42 -21.09
N VAL A 78 -9.04 5.50 -20.30
CA VAL A 78 -8.42 6.77 -20.69
C VAL A 78 -6.90 6.63 -20.64
N VAL A 79 -6.24 7.10 -21.69
CA VAL A 79 -4.78 7.12 -21.87
C VAL A 79 -4.43 8.46 -22.52
N GLU A 80 -3.35 9.09 -22.07
CA GLU A 80 -2.86 10.37 -22.62
C GLU A 80 -3.95 11.42 -22.89
N PRO A 81 -4.68 11.87 -21.84
CA PRO A 81 -5.78 12.80 -22.03
C PRO A 81 -5.31 14.13 -22.67
N SER A 82 -6.13 14.72 -23.55
CA SER A 82 -5.75 15.92 -24.30
C SER A 82 -5.57 17.18 -23.42
N ASP A 83 -6.04 17.14 -22.18
CA ASP A 83 -6.00 18.20 -21.17
C ASP A 83 -4.99 17.94 -20.05
N LEU A 84 -3.98 17.08 -20.31
CA LEU A 84 -2.81 16.92 -19.44
C LEU A 84 -2.24 18.28 -18.99
N GLY A 85 -1.95 18.40 -17.70
CA GLY A 85 -1.44 19.62 -17.07
C GLY A 85 -2.50 20.71 -16.82
N LYS A 86 -3.71 20.59 -17.37
CA LYS A 86 -4.84 21.50 -17.09
C LYS A 86 -5.77 20.95 -16.03
N LYS A 87 -5.95 19.62 -16.04
CA LYS A 87 -6.77 18.88 -15.10
C LYS A 87 -5.96 17.71 -14.55
N TRP A 88 -6.13 17.41 -13.26
CA TRP A 88 -5.64 16.17 -12.70
C TRP A 88 -6.65 15.05 -12.96
N HIS A 89 -6.21 13.99 -13.64
CA HIS A 89 -6.98 12.76 -13.79
C HIS A 89 -6.55 11.78 -12.71
N ASN A 90 -7.42 11.64 -11.73
CA ASN A 90 -7.24 10.65 -10.69
C ASN A 90 -7.82 9.31 -11.16
N TYR A 91 -6.96 8.41 -11.67
CA TYR A 91 -7.39 7.10 -12.17
C TYR A 91 -7.86 6.13 -11.08
N GLY A 92 -7.38 6.28 -9.84
CA GLY A 92 -7.50 5.24 -8.82
C GLY A 92 -6.23 4.39 -8.66
N GLY A 93 -6.39 3.29 -7.93
CA GLY A 93 -5.38 2.25 -7.77
C GLY A 93 -4.26 2.63 -6.81
N TYR A 94 -3.12 1.97 -7.01
CA TYR A 94 -1.85 2.28 -6.35
C TYR A 94 -0.85 2.88 -7.33
N LYS A 95 -0.12 3.88 -6.83
CA LYS A 95 0.98 4.58 -7.49
C LYS A 95 2.03 5.02 -6.47
N ALA A 96 3.20 5.41 -6.97
CA ALA A 96 4.25 6.02 -6.17
C ALA A 96 4.58 7.42 -6.69
N TRP A 97 4.69 8.37 -5.77
CA TRP A 97 5.00 9.78 -5.96
C TRP A 97 6.28 10.14 -5.20
N ASN A 98 6.84 11.33 -5.44
CA ASN A 98 7.94 11.87 -4.63
C ASN A 98 7.41 12.78 -3.51
N ALA A 99 7.92 12.63 -2.30
CA ALA A 99 7.62 13.50 -1.16
C ALA A 99 8.83 14.37 -0.75
N PRO A 100 8.62 15.50 -0.07
CA PRO A 100 7.34 16.08 0.37
C PRO A 100 6.60 16.86 -0.72
N GLN A 101 5.27 16.76 -0.74
CA GLN A 101 4.41 17.44 -1.71
C GLN A 101 4.57 18.98 -1.69
N GLN A 102 4.86 19.55 -0.51
CA GLN A 102 5.03 21.00 -0.31
C GLN A 102 6.21 21.60 -1.10
N ARG A 103 7.14 20.76 -1.56
CA ARG A 103 8.28 21.18 -2.40
C ARG A 103 7.91 21.25 -3.89
N TRP A 104 6.75 20.78 -4.29
CA TRP A 104 6.29 20.86 -5.68
C TRP A 104 6.03 22.32 -6.06
N ARG A 105 6.22 22.67 -7.33
CA ARG A 105 6.13 24.04 -7.84
C ARG A 105 5.30 24.05 -9.12
N ALA A 106 4.36 24.99 -9.22
CA ALA A 106 3.69 25.29 -10.49
C ALA A 106 4.69 25.92 -11.49
N PRO A 107 4.48 25.78 -12.82
CA PRO A 107 3.35 25.11 -13.48
C PRO A 107 3.43 23.58 -13.49
N ASP A 108 4.52 23.01 -12.99
CA ASP A 108 4.84 21.58 -13.00
C ASP A 108 4.17 20.84 -11.84
N TYR A 109 2.83 20.90 -11.72
CA TYR A 109 2.10 19.96 -10.87
C TYR A 109 2.31 18.56 -11.43
N ASP A 110 3.46 17.97 -11.10
CA ASP A 110 4.08 16.88 -11.83
C ASP A 110 3.38 15.58 -11.49
N ASN A 111 2.29 15.39 -12.19
CA ASN A 111 1.59 14.15 -12.31
C ASN A 111 1.94 13.50 -13.65
N TYR A 112 2.93 13.94 -14.43
CA TYR A 112 3.17 13.42 -15.79
C TYR A 112 3.32 11.89 -15.79
N TYR A 113 3.97 11.35 -14.77
CA TYR A 113 4.17 9.91 -14.58
C TYR A 113 2.93 9.15 -14.09
N ASP A 114 1.86 9.84 -13.69
CA ASP A 114 0.54 9.23 -13.49
C ASP A 114 -0.08 8.78 -14.83
N TYR A 115 0.42 9.28 -15.97
CA TYR A 115 -0.12 9.06 -17.31
C TYR A 115 0.89 8.48 -18.28
N ALA A 116 2.17 8.82 -18.12
CA ALA A 116 3.19 8.36 -19.03
C ALA A 116 3.26 6.82 -19.01
N PRO A 117 3.44 6.17 -20.16
CA PRO A 117 3.54 4.73 -20.21
C PRO A 117 4.76 4.24 -19.42
N ALA A 118 4.59 3.09 -18.80
CA ALA A 118 5.66 2.34 -18.15
C ALA A 118 6.03 1.11 -19.00
N GLU A 119 7.29 0.71 -18.92
CA GLU A 119 7.76 -0.56 -19.46
C GLU A 119 7.56 -1.64 -18.40
N VAL A 120 7.21 -2.86 -18.84
CA VAL A 120 7.01 -3.98 -17.92
C VAL A 120 7.60 -5.26 -18.50
N GLU A 121 8.34 -5.98 -17.67
CA GLU A 121 8.95 -7.27 -17.98
C GLU A 121 8.68 -8.29 -16.87
N THR A 122 8.63 -9.57 -17.22
CA THR A 122 8.66 -10.65 -16.22
C THR A 122 10.07 -10.77 -15.65
N ILE A 123 10.17 -10.99 -14.35
CA ILE A 123 11.45 -11.17 -13.67
C ILE A 123 11.51 -12.54 -12.99
N HIS A 124 12.71 -13.10 -12.89
CA HIS A 124 12.92 -14.39 -12.24
C HIS A 124 12.55 -14.32 -10.76
N THR A 125 11.93 -15.41 -10.31
CA THR A 125 11.42 -15.65 -8.97
C THR A 125 12.60 -15.80 -8.01
N GLY A 126 13.09 -14.69 -7.47
CA GLY A 126 14.04 -14.73 -6.35
C GLY A 126 13.30 -15.17 -5.11
N HIS A 127 13.79 -16.22 -4.43
CA HIS A 127 13.32 -16.62 -3.11
C HIS A 127 13.06 -15.35 -2.29
N GLY A 128 11.80 -15.11 -1.89
CA GLY A 128 11.51 -14.01 -0.98
C GLY A 128 12.39 -14.14 0.27
N ASP A 129 12.44 -13.12 1.12
CA ASP A 129 13.23 -13.16 2.38
C ASP A 129 12.90 -14.37 3.29
N LYS A 130 11.88 -15.13 2.94
CA LYS A 130 11.49 -16.46 3.40
C LYS A 130 11.28 -17.28 2.13
N GLU A 131 11.73 -18.53 2.07
CA GLU A 131 11.71 -19.52 0.96
C GLU A 131 10.33 -19.74 0.27
N GLU A 132 9.65 -18.68 -0.10
CA GLU A 132 8.32 -18.62 -0.70
C GLU A 132 8.51 -18.43 -2.21
N GLU A 133 7.96 -19.36 -2.98
CA GLU A 133 7.90 -19.24 -4.44
C GLU A 133 6.93 -18.11 -4.80
N MET A 134 7.40 -17.19 -5.64
CA MET A 134 6.63 -16.03 -6.09
C MET A 134 6.88 -15.76 -7.56
N VAL A 135 5.84 -15.48 -8.35
CA VAL A 135 6.01 -14.93 -9.70
C VAL A 135 6.16 -13.42 -9.63
N GLY A 136 6.94 -12.81 -10.52
CA GLY A 136 7.17 -11.37 -10.46
C GLY A 136 7.22 -10.65 -11.80
N ILE A 137 6.88 -9.38 -11.75
CA ILE A 137 7.11 -8.41 -12.82
C ILE A 137 7.91 -7.22 -12.31
N ARG A 138 8.66 -6.58 -13.19
CA ARG A 138 9.28 -5.27 -12.95
C ARG A 138 8.61 -4.26 -13.87
N VAL A 139 8.21 -3.14 -13.28
CA VAL A 139 7.64 -1.97 -13.94
C VAL A 139 8.68 -0.86 -13.88
N VAL A 140 8.98 -0.22 -15.00
CA VAL A 140 9.90 0.92 -15.08
C VAL A 140 9.12 2.09 -15.65
N THR A 141 8.96 3.16 -14.86
CA THR A 141 8.21 4.34 -15.30
C THR A 141 9.01 5.15 -16.31
N SER A 142 8.37 6.07 -17.02
CA SER A 142 9.11 7.14 -17.70
C SER A 142 9.95 7.95 -16.70
N PRO A 143 11.16 8.42 -17.08
CA PRO A 143 12.01 9.23 -16.20
C PRO A 143 11.45 10.64 -16.03
N ILE A 144 11.67 11.21 -14.85
CA ILE A 144 11.19 12.55 -14.47
C ILE A 144 12.35 13.52 -14.58
N SER A 145 12.75 13.84 -15.81
CA SER A 145 14.03 14.51 -16.09
C SER A 145 14.24 15.82 -15.31
N HIS A 146 13.17 16.60 -15.11
CA HIS A 146 13.27 17.87 -14.38
C HIS A 146 13.43 17.68 -12.86
N LEU A 147 12.87 16.62 -12.26
CA LEU A 147 13.09 16.26 -10.83
C LEU A 147 14.27 15.32 -10.60
N GLY A 148 14.79 14.72 -11.69
CA GLY A 148 16.03 13.94 -11.74
C GLY A 148 15.89 12.48 -11.31
N PHE A 149 14.68 11.94 -11.16
CA PHE A 149 14.48 10.56 -10.74
C PHE A 149 13.67 9.70 -11.72
N GLN A 150 13.70 8.39 -11.54
CA GLN A 150 12.86 7.42 -12.21
C GLN A 150 12.44 6.35 -11.19
N PHE A 151 11.21 5.86 -11.29
CA PHE A 151 10.72 4.76 -10.47
C PHE A 151 10.89 3.41 -11.15
N GLU A 152 11.28 2.42 -10.34
CA GLU A 152 11.23 1.00 -10.67
C GLU A 152 10.40 0.30 -9.60
N ARG A 153 9.36 -0.42 -10.01
CA ARG A 153 8.49 -1.16 -9.11
C ARG A 153 8.61 -2.64 -9.39
N TYR A 154 9.06 -3.39 -8.40
CA TYR A 154 9.09 -4.84 -8.46
C TYR A 154 7.89 -5.39 -7.72
N ILE A 155 7.10 -6.21 -8.40
CA ILE A 155 5.84 -6.74 -7.90
C ILE A 155 5.95 -8.25 -7.91
N TYR A 156 5.84 -8.87 -6.74
CA TYR A 156 5.91 -10.32 -6.57
C TYR A 156 4.61 -10.83 -5.95
N LEU A 157 3.99 -11.82 -6.59
CA LEU A 157 2.81 -12.51 -6.08
C LEU A 157 3.21 -13.92 -5.61
N SER A 158 2.88 -14.23 -4.36
CA SER A 158 3.04 -15.58 -3.80
C SER A 158 2.31 -16.64 -4.61
N GLU A 159 2.93 -17.80 -4.81
CA GLU A 159 2.24 -18.95 -5.41
C GLU A 159 1.13 -19.53 -4.51
N ARG A 160 1.18 -19.30 -3.19
CA ARG A 160 0.38 -20.06 -2.22
C ARG A 160 -0.46 -19.20 -1.28
N THR A 161 -0.17 -17.91 -1.16
CA THR A 161 -0.85 -17.00 -0.24
C THR A 161 -1.42 -15.80 -1.00
N SER A 162 -2.17 -14.94 -0.31
CA SER A 162 -2.60 -13.67 -0.90
C SER A 162 -1.47 -12.65 -0.98
N ARG A 163 -0.28 -12.94 -0.44
CA ARG A 163 0.81 -11.98 -0.31
C ARG A 163 1.24 -11.43 -1.66
N VAL A 164 1.23 -10.11 -1.78
CA VAL A 164 1.91 -9.35 -2.82
C VAL A 164 3.01 -8.54 -2.17
N ARG A 165 4.24 -8.71 -2.63
CA ARG A 165 5.36 -7.89 -2.20
C ARG A 165 5.63 -6.82 -3.26
N ILE A 166 5.67 -5.58 -2.81
CA ILE A 166 6.01 -4.40 -3.61
C ILE A 166 7.36 -3.87 -3.15
N VAL A 167 8.31 -3.76 -4.06
CA VAL A 167 9.54 -3.01 -3.85
C VAL A 167 9.49 -1.81 -4.78
N GLU A 168 9.19 -0.65 -4.22
CA GLU A 168 9.23 0.62 -4.94
C GLU A 168 10.64 1.19 -4.81
N ARG A 169 11.32 1.43 -5.93
CA ARG A 169 12.67 1.98 -5.96
C ARG A 169 12.67 3.30 -6.72
N MET A 170 13.29 4.31 -6.13
CA MET A 170 13.61 5.57 -6.78
C MET A 170 15.09 5.60 -7.12
N ARG A 171 15.41 5.83 -8.40
CA ARG A 171 16.78 6.01 -8.88
C ARG A 171 17.03 7.45 -9.30
N ASN A 172 18.16 8.03 -8.91
CA ASN A 172 18.63 9.28 -9.50
C ASN A 172 19.18 9.02 -10.91
N VAL A 173 18.49 9.53 -11.92
CA VAL A 173 18.83 9.37 -13.34
C VAL A 173 19.41 10.67 -13.93
N SER A 174 19.64 11.69 -13.10
CA SER A 174 20.29 12.94 -13.48
C SER A 174 21.79 12.94 -13.20
N ASP A 175 22.44 14.03 -13.58
CA ASP A 175 23.86 14.33 -13.36
C ASP A 175 24.14 15.14 -12.08
N ARG A 176 23.09 15.47 -11.29
CA ARG A 176 23.18 16.23 -10.05
C ARG A 176 22.66 15.43 -8.85
N GLY A 177 22.98 15.89 -7.65
CA GLY A 177 22.35 15.37 -6.43
C GLY A 177 20.86 15.74 -6.37
N ILE A 178 20.02 14.80 -5.95
CA ILE A 178 18.59 15.01 -5.69
C ILE A 178 18.26 14.68 -4.23
N GLU A 179 17.17 15.22 -3.71
CA GLU A 179 16.72 14.96 -2.34
C GLU A 179 15.21 14.75 -2.29
N TRP A 180 14.78 13.50 -2.13
CA TRP A 180 13.36 13.10 -2.18
C TRP A 180 13.08 11.91 -1.27
N SER A 181 11.80 11.69 -0.98
CA SER A 181 11.27 10.47 -0.38
C SER A 181 10.34 9.75 -1.38
N ILE A 182 10.21 8.43 -1.24
CA ILE A 182 9.18 7.64 -1.93
C ILE A 182 7.87 7.78 -1.15
N TRP A 183 6.79 8.11 -1.85
CA TRP A 183 5.43 8.23 -1.33
C TRP A 183 4.51 7.23 -2.04
N ASP A 184 4.13 6.15 -1.35
CA ASP A 184 3.03 5.27 -1.75
C ASP A 184 1.70 6.01 -1.61
N VAL A 185 0.90 5.97 -2.67
CA VAL A 185 -0.50 6.40 -2.66
C VAL A 185 -1.37 5.23 -3.10
N THR A 186 -2.00 4.56 -2.13
CA THR A 186 -2.93 3.46 -2.36
C THR A 186 -4.38 3.89 -2.12
N GLN A 187 -5.17 4.03 -3.18
CA GLN A 187 -6.57 4.45 -3.09
C GLN A 187 -7.49 3.23 -2.95
N VAL A 188 -8.31 3.19 -1.90
CA VAL A 188 -9.23 2.09 -1.55
C VAL A 188 -10.69 2.53 -1.52
N ASN A 189 -11.58 1.58 -1.75
CA ASN A 189 -13.03 1.83 -1.87
C ASN A 189 -13.66 2.26 -0.54
N ALA A 190 -14.40 3.37 -0.51
CA ALA A 190 -15.21 3.77 0.65
C ALA A 190 -16.70 3.35 0.45
N PRO A 191 -17.56 3.34 1.49
CA PRO A 191 -17.23 3.54 2.91
C PRO A 191 -16.48 2.34 3.49
N CYS A 192 -15.53 2.62 4.39
CA CYS A 192 -14.66 1.61 5.00
C CYS A 192 -14.21 2.03 6.41
N TRP A 193 -13.51 1.10 7.07
CA TRP A 193 -12.73 1.36 8.26
C TRP A 193 -11.24 1.25 7.94
N ILE A 194 -10.41 2.12 8.52
CA ILE A 194 -8.95 1.98 8.50
C ILE A 194 -8.45 1.86 9.93
N ALA A 195 -7.62 0.86 10.20
CA ALA A 195 -6.89 0.74 11.45
C ALA A 195 -5.39 0.92 11.22
N PHE A 196 -4.73 1.61 12.14
CA PHE A 196 -3.31 1.94 12.05
C PHE A 196 -2.70 2.06 13.45
N PRO A 197 -1.38 1.87 13.60
CA PRO A 197 -0.71 2.04 14.89
C PRO A 197 -0.72 3.52 15.30
N LEU A 198 -0.83 3.77 16.61
CA LEU A 198 -0.61 5.09 17.20
C LEU A 198 0.79 5.17 17.81
N HIS A 199 1.41 6.34 17.68
CA HIS A 199 2.67 6.63 18.37
C HIS A 199 2.43 7.66 19.47
N ILE A 200 1.87 7.19 20.59
CA ILE A 200 1.53 8.04 21.73
C ILE A 200 2.80 8.35 22.51
N THR A 201 3.13 9.63 22.63
CA THR A 201 4.22 10.16 23.48
C THR A 201 3.69 11.33 24.32
N ASP A 202 4.47 11.80 25.30
CA ASP A 202 4.08 12.94 26.14
C ASP A 202 3.85 14.21 25.31
N ASP A 203 4.66 14.42 24.27
CA ASP A 203 4.54 15.55 23.33
C ASP A 203 3.44 15.33 22.27
N TYR A 204 2.91 14.10 22.17
CA TYR A 204 1.99 13.69 21.13
C TYR A 204 0.93 12.72 21.65
N PRO A 205 0.04 13.19 22.54
CA PRO A 205 -0.87 12.33 23.31
C PRO A 205 -1.91 11.61 22.44
N GLU A 206 -2.30 12.19 21.30
CA GLU A 206 -3.21 11.55 20.35
C GLU A 206 -2.53 10.43 19.54
N GLY A 207 -1.20 10.48 19.39
CA GLY A 207 -0.45 9.54 18.58
C GLY A 207 -0.68 9.64 17.07
N TRP A 208 -1.39 10.68 16.62
CA TRP A 208 -1.60 11.09 15.22
C TRP A 208 -1.92 12.58 15.15
N ARG A 209 -1.87 13.19 13.95
CA ARG A 209 -2.17 14.61 13.72
C ARG A 209 -2.98 14.77 12.46
N ARG A 210 -3.77 15.84 12.45
CA ARG A 210 -4.39 16.34 11.23
C ARG A 210 -3.38 17.15 10.43
N LEU A 211 -3.34 16.90 9.13
CA LEU A 211 -2.44 17.56 8.16
C LEU A 211 -3.16 18.62 7.31
N LEU A 212 -4.49 18.70 7.42
CA LEU A 212 -5.27 19.78 6.81
C LEU A 212 -5.44 20.97 7.75
N GLY A 213 -5.51 22.16 7.14
CA GLY A 213 -5.75 23.42 7.83
C GLY A 213 -7.19 23.58 8.35
N SER A 214 -7.44 24.70 9.01
CA SER A 214 -8.73 25.01 9.66
C SER A 214 -9.86 25.29 8.67
N GLU A 215 -9.54 25.51 7.38
CA GLU A 215 -10.51 25.66 6.29
C GLU A 215 -11.30 24.37 6.00
N TYR A 216 -10.77 23.21 6.40
CA TYR A 216 -11.49 21.94 6.38
C TYR A 216 -12.05 21.66 7.78
N PRO A 217 -13.38 21.53 7.97
CA PRO A 217 -13.94 21.12 9.26
C PRO A 217 -13.44 19.74 9.67
N ASP A 218 -13.12 19.54 10.96
CA ASP A 218 -12.70 18.25 11.49
C ASP A 218 -13.90 17.27 11.55
N PRO A 219 -13.88 16.17 10.78
CA PRO A 219 -14.96 15.18 10.77
C PRO A 219 -14.90 14.21 11.96
N ARG A 220 -13.88 14.28 12.82
CA ARG A 220 -13.68 13.46 14.03
C ARG A 220 -13.77 11.96 13.73
N GLN A 221 -13.08 11.53 12.68
CA GLN A 221 -13.20 10.17 12.16
C GLN A 221 -12.41 9.12 12.92
N VAL A 222 -11.42 9.53 13.73
CA VAL A 222 -10.48 8.64 14.42
C VAL A 222 -10.92 8.43 15.87
N THR A 223 -10.88 7.18 16.31
CA THR A 223 -11.00 6.81 17.72
C THR A 223 -9.82 5.93 18.12
N ALA A 224 -9.21 6.20 19.28
CA ALA A 224 -8.14 5.39 19.83
C ALA A 224 -8.69 4.20 20.64
N VAL A 225 -8.06 3.04 20.46
CA VAL A 225 -8.30 1.82 21.23
C VAL A 225 -6.93 1.19 21.52
N GLY A 226 -6.49 1.20 22.78
CA GLY A 226 -5.14 0.77 23.13
C GLY A 226 -4.08 1.60 22.42
N ASN A 227 -3.25 0.97 21.59
CA ASN A 227 -2.27 1.66 20.72
C ASN A 227 -2.68 1.69 19.25
N VAL A 228 -3.98 1.57 18.96
CA VAL A 228 -4.53 1.52 17.61
C VAL A 228 -5.49 2.68 17.37
N GLY A 229 -5.29 3.40 16.27
CA GLY A 229 -6.23 4.36 15.74
C GLY A 229 -7.18 3.64 14.81
N ILE A 230 -8.49 3.85 15.00
CA ILE A 230 -9.54 3.32 14.12
C ILE A 230 -10.25 4.51 13.50
N LEU A 231 -10.07 4.67 12.19
CA LEU A 231 -10.77 5.65 11.36
C LEU A 231 -12.04 5.04 10.77
N LYS A 232 -13.19 5.69 11.01
CA LYS A 232 -14.45 5.41 10.29
C LYS A 232 -14.63 6.41 9.16
N TYR A 233 -14.75 5.95 7.92
CA TYR A 233 -15.02 6.86 6.81
C TYR A 233 -16.36 7.61 7.00
N ALA A 234 -16.33 8.95 6.97
CA ALA A 234 -17.47 9.82 7.23
C ALA A 234 -17.98 10.58 5.99
N GLY A 235 -17.37 10.37 4.82
CA GLY A 235 -17.77 11.09 3.60
C GLY A 235 -17.30 12.54 3.53
N ALA A 236 -16.29 12.91 4.31
CA ALA A 236 -15.72 14.24 4.38
C ALA A 236 -14.25 14.23 3.95
N ILE A 237 -13.75 15.40 3.56
CA ILE A 237 -12.33 15.61 3.26
C ILE A 237 -11.56 15.68 4.57
N ASP A 238 -10.58 14.81 4.74
CA ASP A 238 -9.62 14.88 5.84
C ASP A 238 -8.26 14.34 5.42
N LYS A 239 -7.22 14.74 6.14
CA LYS A 239 -5.90 14.13 6.00
C LYS A 239 -5.26 14.03 7.37
N ILE A 240 -4.87 12.82 7.73
CA ILE A 240 -4.17 12.54 8.99
C ILE A 240 -2.81 11.93 8.70
N GLY A 241 -1.86 12.17 9.60
CA GLY A 241 -0.53 11.60 9.53
C GLY A 241 -0.06 11.12 10.89
N ASN A 242 0.81 10.11 10.87
CA ASN A 242 1.49 9.63 12.07
C ASN A 242 2.93 9.20 11.73
N GLY A 243 3.86 9.54 12.62
CA GLY A 243 5.23 9.05 12.63
C GLY A 243 5.37 7.79 13.48
N SER A 244 4.77 6.69 13.05
CA SER A 244 4.71 5.43 13.80
C SER A 244 6.01 4.64 13.76
N PRO A 245 6.48 4.05 14.88
CA PRO A 245 7.58 3.07 14.86
C PRO A 245 7.17 1.75 14.19
N ASP A 246 5.88 1.40 14.26
CA ASP A 246 5.30 0.20 13.67
C ASP A 246 4.77 0.48 12.27
N GLY A 247 5.09 -0.39 11.30
CA GLY A 247 4.70 -0.25 9.90
C GLY A 247 3.55 -1.18 9.50
N TRP A 248 2.30 -0.76 9.73
CA TRP A 248 1.13 -1.47 9.21
C TRP A 248 -0.10 -0.58 9.07
N MET A 249 -1.01 -0.97 8.17
CA MET A 249 -2.38 -0.46 8.06
C MET A 249 -3.33 -1.59 7.70
N VAL A 250 -4.58 -1.48 8.17
CA VAL A 250 -5.66 -2.40 7.79
C VAL A 250 -6.84 -1.62 7.27
N TYR A 251 -7.23 -1.91 6.05
CA TYR A 251 -8.54 -1.55 5.51
C TYR A 251 -9.54 -2.68 5.76
N ILE A 252 -10.75 -2.34 6.18
CA ILE A 252 -11.88 -3.28 6.31
C ILE A 252 -13.10 -2.67 5.61
N LYS A 253 -13.64 -3.42 4.65
CA LYS A 253 -14.93 -3.16 4.02
C LYS A 253 -15.60 -4.48 3.69
N ASP A 254 -16.89 -4.56 3.96
CA ASP A 254 -17.67 -5.79 3.77
C ASP A 254 -16.93 -6.98 4.38
N ARG A 255 -16.72 -8.06 3.62
CA ARG A 255 -16.07 -9.28 4.12
C ARG A 255 -14.57 -9.34 3.78
N VAL A 256 -13.93 -8.22 3.50
CA VAL A 256 -12.52 -8.17 3.08
C VAL A 256 -11.71 -7.26 3.99
N ALA A 257 -10.59 -7.79 4.47
CA ALA A 257 -9.51 -7.01 5.03
C ALA A 257 -8.35 -6.91 4.03
N TYR A 258 -7.84 -5.71 3.82
CA TYR A 258 -6.59 -5.45 3.13
C TYR A 258 -5.56 -4.94 4.13
N VAL A 259 -4.51 -5.73 4.34
CA VAL A 259 -3.41 -5.39 5.24
C VAL A 259 -2.21 -4.95 4.43
N LYS A 260 -1.67 -3.77 4.75
CA LYS A 260 -0.37 -3.30 4.32
C LYS A 260 0.62 -3.42 5.47
N GLN A 261 1.81 -3.94 5.22
CA GLN A 261 2.92 -3.98 6.16
C GLN A 261 4.17 -3.42 5.48
N TRP A 262 5.00 -2.71 6.22
CA TRP A 262 6.30 -2.23 5.75
C TRP A 262 7.32 -2.28 6.87
N SER A 263 8.58 -2.07 6.52
CA SER A 263 9.66 -2.05 7.50
C SER A 263 9.39 -1.02 8.59
N VAL A 264 9.77 -1.36 9.82
CA VAL A 264 9.76 -0.42 10.94
C VAL A 264 10.52 0.85 10.57
N ARG A 265 10.03 1.97 11.09
CA ARG A 265 10.60 3.29 10.83
C ARG A 265 12.09 3.29 11.19
N THR A 266 12.94 3.74 10.27
CA THR A 266 14.35 3.99 10.58
C THR A 266 14.47 5.10 11.62
N VAL A 267 15.11 4.77 12.75
CA VAL A 267 15.40 5.73 13.83
C VAL A 267 16.30 6.85 13.29
N ASP A 268 16.05 8.08 13.73
CA ASP A 268 16.77 9.32 13.34
C ASP A 268 16.69 9.75 11.87
N ALA A 269 16.01 9.00 11.01
CA ALA A 269 15.77 9.44 9.64
C ALA A 269 14.74 10.57 9.59
N VAL A 270 14.92 11.50 8.63
CA VAL A 270 13.99 12.60 8.39
C VAL A 270 12.87 12.09 7.50
N TYR A 271 11.62 12.26 7.94
CA TYR A 271 10.44 11.90 7.17
C TYR A 271 9.65 13.15 6.74
N PRO A 272 8.87 13.07 5.65
CA PRO A 272 7.99 14.16 5.21
C PRO A 272 6.99 14.61 6.29
N ASP A 273 6.36 15.76 6.05
CA ASP A 273 5.12 16.20 6.74
C ASP A 273 5.19 16.16 8.28
N GLY A 274 6.27 16.73 8.82
CA GLY A 274 6.50 16.79 10.27
C GLY A 274 6.96 15.46 10.87
N GLY A 275 7.45 14.54 10.04
CA GLY A 275 7.92 13.23 10.47
C GLY A 275 6.90 12.11 10.26
N CYS A 276 5.95 12.22 9.35
CA CYS A 276 4.99 11.16 9.03
C CYS A 276 5.60 10.10 8.11
N ASN A 277 5.45 8.83 8.48
CA ASN A 277 5.76 7.67 7.61
C ASN A 277 4.51 6.89 7.21
N LEU A 278 3.35 7.32 7.69
CA LEU A 278 2.04 6.89 7.24
C LEU A 278 1.08 8.08 7.25
N GLU A 279 0.22 8.12 6.24
CA GLU A 279 -0.85 9.11 6.13
C GLU A 279 -2.15 8.44 5.65
N ILE A 280 -3.28 9.01 6.03
CA ILE A 280 -4.60 8.59 5.55
C ILE A 280 -5.35 9.83 5.08
N PHE A 281 -5.66 9.88 3.79
CA PHE A 281 -6.54 10.89 3.21
C PHE A 281 -7.94 10.32 3.01
N THR A 282 -8.98 11.07 3.37
CA THR A 282 -10.36 10.73 3.08
C THR A 282 -10.90 11.71 2.04
N ALA A 283 -11.45 11.19 0.95
CA ALA A 283 -12.09 11.99 -0.07
C ALA A 283 -13.60 12.04 0.18
N ASP A 284 -14.23 13.21 0.02
CA ASP A 284 -15.69 13.31 0.03
C ASP A 284 -16.31 12.71 -1.25
N LYS A 285 -17.64 12.75 -1.33
CA LYS A 285 -18.37 12.25 -2.51
C LYS A 285 -18.07 13.04 -3.79
N ALA A 286 -17.81 14.34 -3.70
CA ALA A 286 -17.56 15.18 -4.87
C ALA A 286 -16.21 14.82 -5.52
N MET A 287 -15.24 14.37 -4.72
CA MET A 287 -13.95 13.85 -5.19
C MET A 287 -13.97 12.35 -5.53
N GLY A 288 -15.12 11.68 -5.42
CA GLY A 288 -15.29 10.27 -5.83
C GLY A 288 -15.44 9.27 -4.68
N GLY A 289 -15.31 9.72 -3.42
CA GLY A 289 -15.59 8.91 -2.23
C GLY A 289 -14.65 7.72 -2.05
N TYR A 290 -13.38 7.99 -1.80
CA TYR A 290 -12.33 7.00 -1.57
C TYR A 290 -11.49 7.34 -0.33
N VAL A 291 -10.58 6.44 0.05
CA VAL A 291 -9.58 6.68 1.09
C VAL A 291 -8.20 6.37 0.52
N GLU A 292 -7.18 7.16 0.85
CA GLU A 292 -5.78 6.84 0.55
C GLU A 292 -5.12 6.23 1.79
N MET A 293 -4.46 5.09 1.63
CA MET A 293 -3.62 4.44 2.63
C MET A 293 -2.17 4.66 2.23
N GLU A 294 -1.61 5.77 2.66
CA GLU A 294 -0.32 6.28 2.18
C GLU A 294 0.84 5.82 3.09
N VAL A 295 1.98 5.49 2.48
CA VAL A 295 3.22 5.14 3.18
C VAL A 295 4.35 6.03 2.65
N LEU A 296 5.12 6.62 3.55
CA LEU A 296 6.21 7.52 3.18
C LEU A 296 7.54 6.98 3.67
N GLY A 297 8.51 6.91 2.76
CA GLY A 297 9.90 6.61 3.08
C GLY A 297 10.59 7.80 3.75
N PRO A 298 11.84 7.62 4.22
CA PRO A 298 12.66 8.74 4.65
C PRO A 298 13.04 9.63 3.45
N ILE A 299 13.22 10.93 3.71
CA ILE A 299 13.84 11.85 2.76
C ILE A 299 15.32 11.51 2.67
N VAL A 300 15.80 11.23 1.47
CA VAL A 300 17.19 10.83 1.22
C VAL A 300 17.83 11.71 0.17
N LYS A 301 19.14 11.96 0.34
CA LYS A 301 19.97 12.57 -0.70
C LYS A 301 20.57 11.46 -1.56
N LEU A 302 20.38 11.55 -2.87
CA LEU A 302 20.89 10.60 -3.85
C LEU A 302 21.85 11.31 -4.81
N LYS A 303 23.09 10.83 -4.92
CA LYS A 303 24.03 11.21 -5.98
C LYS A 303 23.60 10.59 -7.32
N PRO A 304 24.15 11.05 -8.46
CA PRO A 304 23.90 10.43 -9.76
C PRO A 304 24.05 8.91 -9.73
N GLY A 305 23.01 8.20 -10.17
CA GLY A 305 22.97 6.74 -10.22
C GLY A 305 22.60 6.04 -8.91
N GLU A 306 22.58 6.73 -7.77
CA GLU A 306 22.16 6.14 -6.47
C GLU A 306 20.65 5.88 -6.43
N THR A 307 20.27 4.95 -5.56
CA THR A 307 18.88 4.47 -5.41
C THR A 307 18.46 4.42 -3.95
N THR A 308 17.17 4.62 -3.69
CA THR A 308 16.51 4.25 -2.43
C THR A 308 15.30 3.37 -2.71
N GLN A 309 14.78 2.69 -1.69
CA GLN A 309 13.60 1.83 -1.84
C GLN A 309 12.67 1.87 -0.63
N LEU A 310 11.38 1.63 -0.90
CA LEU A 310 10.32 1.38 0.07
C LEU A 310 9.77 -0.02 -0.23
N VAL A 311 9.73 -0.88 0.78
CA VAL A 311 9.28 -2.28 0.65
C VAL A 311 8.01 -2.47 1.45
N GLU A 312 7.00 -3.01 0.78
CA GLU A 312 5.70 -3.28 1.35
C GLU A 312 5.27 -4.73 1.07
N ASP A 313 4.60 -5.33 2.04
CA ASP A 313 3.92 -6.60 1.93
C ASP A 313 2.42 -6.39 2.11
N TRP A 314 1.65 -6.79 1.10
CA TRP A 314 0.22 -6.60 1.00
C TRP A 314 -0.51 -7.93 1.12
N PHE A 315 -1.59 -7.99 1.87
CA PHE A 315 -2.37 -9.20 2.09
C PHE A 315 -3.86 -8.93 1.99
N LEU A 316 -4.59 -9.78 1.26
CA LEU A 316 -6.04 -9.86 1.36
C LEU A 316 -6.45 -11.03 2.24
N SER A 317 -7.45 -10.79 3.07
CA SER A 317 -8.00 -11.78 4.00
C SER A 317 -9.52 -11.68 4.01
N ARG A 318 -10.20 -12.80 3.69
CA ARG A 318 -11.66 -12.89 3.87
C ARG A 318 -12.02 -12.93 5.35
N LEU A 319 -13.07 -12.20 5.71
CA LEU A 319 -13.63 -12.07 7.04
C LEU A 319 -14.97 -12.81 7.14
N ASN A 320 -15.34 -13.24 8.34
CA ASN A 320 -16.59 -13.95 8.61
C ASN A 320 -17.76 -12.98 8.83
N GLY A 321 -17.88 -11.95 7.99
CA GLY A 321 -18.89 -10.89 8.12
C GLY A 321 -18.30 -9.49 7.97
N SER A 322 -19.19 -8.52 7.74
CA SER A 322 -18.84 -7.10 7.75
C SER A 322 -18.54 -6.60 9.15
N ALA A 323 -17.99 -5.39 9.22
CA ALA A 323 -17.88 -4.63 10.47
C ALA A 323 -18.90 -3.49 10.48
N ALA A 324 -19.91 -3.59 11.33
CA ALA A 324 -20.96 -2.58 11.47
C ALA A 324 -20.52 -1.42 12.37
N ASP A 325 -19.70 -1.71 13.36
CA ASP A 325 -19.19 -0.77 14.35
C ASP A 325 -17.71 -1.02 14.69
N ARG A 326 -17.21 -0.26 15.65
CA ARG A 326 -15.82 -0.31 16.11
C ARG A 326 -15.48 -1.65 16.79
N ASP A 327 -16.41 -2.24 17.51
CA ASP A 327 -16.15 -3.45 18.29
C ASP A 327 -16.01 -4.65 17.33
N ASP A 328 -16.82 -4.69 16.27
CA ASP A 328 -16.59 -5.59 15.13
C ASP A 328 -15.17 -5.41 14.55
N VAL A 329 -14.74 -4.17 14.29
CA VAL A 329 -13.39 -3.89 13.77
C VAL A 329 -12.33 -4.48 14.70
N ILE A 330 -12.44 -4.28 16.01
CA ILE A 330 -11.51 -4.84 17.00
C ILE A 330 -11.47 -6.36 16.91
N GLU A 331 -12.60 -7.04 16.77
CA GLU A 331 -12.63 -8.49 16.59
C GLU A 331 -11.94 -8.94 15.30
N ARG A 332 -12.13 -8.21 14.19
CA ARG A 332 -11.46 -8.51 12.92
C ARG A 332 -9.94 -8.30 13.05
N LEU A 333 -9.49 -7.25 13.74
CA LEU A 333 -8.07 -7.04 14.00
C LEU A 333 -7.47 -8.16 14.87
N LYS A 334 -8.18 -8.61 15.93
CA LYS A 334 -7.77 -9.77 16.74
C LYS A 334 -7.67 -11.05 15.90
N LEU A 335 -8.58 -11.26 14.93
CA LEU A 335 -8.51 -12.37 13.98
C LEU A 335 -7.29 -12.27 13.07
N LEU A 336 -7.01 -11.09 12.50
CA LEU A 336 -5.85 -10.86 11.64
C LEU A 336 -4.53 -11.07 12.40
N GLN A 337 -4.46 -10.66 13.67
CA GLN A 337 -3.32 -10.92 14.54
C GLN A 337 -3.12 -12.43 14.80
N ARG A 338 -4.20 -13.18 15.06
CA ARG A 338 -4.12 -14.66 15.18
C ARG A 338 -3.68 -15.35 13.89
N ARG A 339 -3.99 -14.77 12.72
CA ARG A 339 -3.54 -15.25 11.40
C ARG A 339 -2.09 -14.85 11.08
N GLY A 340 -1.42 -14.10 11.96
CA GLY A 340 -0.05 -13.61 11.74
C GLY A 340 0.05 -12.47 10.73
N LEU A 341 -1.07 -11.84 10.37
CA LEU A 341 -1.11 -10.70 9.45
C LEU A 341 -0.94 -9.35 10.17
N LEU A 342 -0.94 -9.33 11.50
CA LEU A 342 -0.65 -8.16 12.29
C LEU A 342 0.42 -8.46 13.34
N PRO A 343 1.27 -7.47 13.68
CA PRO A 343 2.32 -7.68 14.67
C PRO A 343 1.72 -7.93 16.07
N ARG A 344 2.51 -8.60 16.92
CA ARG A 344 2.14 -8.83 18.33
C ARG A 344 2.12 -7.53 19.16
N SER A 345 2.71 -6.44 18.64
CA SER A 345 2.69 -5.12 19.28
C SER A 345 1.31 -4.48 19.29
N VAL A 346 0.36 -4.97 18.47
CA VAL A 346 -1.03 -4.50 18.46
C VAL A 346 -1.73 -4.84 19.78
N ARG A 347 -2.20 -3.81 20.48
CA ARG A 347 -2.97 -3.88 21.74
C ARG A 347 -4.33 -3.21 21.53
N LEU A 348 -5.39 -4.00 21.68
CA LEU A 348 -6.79 -3.65 21.40
C LEU A 348 -7.69 -3.82 22.61
#